data_AF-B3NSJ8-F1
#
_entry.id   AF-B3NSJ8-F1
#
_cell.length_a   1.000
_cell.length_b   1.000
_cell.length_c   1.000
_cell.angle_alpha   90.00
_cell.angle_beta   90.00
_cell.angle_gamma   90.00
#
_symmetry.space_group_name_H-M   'P 1'
#
loop_
_entity.id
_entity.type
_entity.pdbx_description
1 polymer ?
#
loop_
_entity_poly.entity_id
_entity_poly.type
_entity_poly.pdbx_seq_one_letter_code
_entity_poly.pdbx_strand_id
1 'polypeptide(L)'
;MDHAITPEPHLVPGYTGHCAQNRDRVGRTYGRQTHKLLIDPCIYHAPELIVAPIHAKRGLKDYPTEQELKILRTREGLVDSVYRHPILPGYAGFVPNIVSQIGKRYVAAASAGVARHETLMELYRCDKRTLRHRDLLESGNGLFERKINERLLPQTYYRSPLIPVTGVSKGIKEETCPPKTEKLCYSKFTSPHFLEDEDPDKFIINGYSGHIPISVTRFGESNKVLTNRALCSFSDYMYKRKRDTWCCGQDLSRPAITCPPVGHFVVYHEDSGMVPSYAGHVPGETYKFGRTYAKTTYDAKRWLEVHKNLTVLPEVANLDYAY
;
A
#
# COMPACT_ATOMS: atom_id res chain seq x y z
N MET A 1 -25.05 -60.16 -4.87
CA MET A 1 -26.10 -59.29 -4.30
C MET A 1 -25.51 -57.88 -4.17
N ASP A 2 -24.88 -57.35 -5.24
CA ASP A 2 -23.79 -56.36 -5.04
C ASP A 2 -24.03 -55.03 -5.80
N HIS A 3 -25.26 -54.77 -6.24
CA HIS A 3 -25.57 -53.62 -7.11
C HIS A 3 -26.31 -52.45 -6.42
N ALA A 4 -26.54 -52.53 -5.11
CA ALA A 4 -27.29 -51.51 -4.37
C ALA A 4 -26.42 -50.59 -3.49
N ILE A 5 -25.14 -50.91 -3.29
CA ILE A 5 -24.27 -50.19 -2.35
C ILE A 5 -23.51 -49.09 -3.09
N THR A 6 -23.57 -47.87 -2.58
CA THR A 6 -22.77 -46.75 -3.08
C THR A 6 -21.30 -46.99 -2.77
N PRO A 7 -20.37 -46.83 -3.75
CA PRO A 7 -18.95 -46.97 -3.47
C PRO A 7 -18.49 -45.95 -2.42
N GLU A 8 -17.47 -46.29 -1.63
CA GLU A 8 -16.79 -45.34 -0.74
C GLU A 8 -15.80 -44.49 -1.56
N PRO A 9 -15.63 -43.19 -1.24
CA PRO A 9 -16.15 -42.46 -0.08
C PRO A 9 -17.56 -41.86 -0.29
N HIS A 10 -18.48 -42.03 0.65
CA HIS A 10 -19.79 -41.35 0.65
C HIS A 10 -20.25 -41.04 2.07
N LEU A 11 -21.13 -40.05 2.23
CA LEU A 11 -21.72 -39.74 3.53
C LEU A 11 -22.97 -40.59 3.77
N VAL A 12 -23.13 -41.03 5.02
CA VAL A 12 -24.27 -41.85 5.45
C VAL A 12 -25.50 -40.96 5.66
N PRO A 13 -26.71 -41.38 5.25
CA PRO A 13 -27.94 -40.66 5.56
C PRO A 13 -28.06 -40.35 7.07
N GLY A 14 -28.38 -39.11 7.42
CA GLY A 14 -28.40 -38.64 8.82
C GLY A 14 -27.12 -37.94 9.27
N TYR A 15 -26.07 -37.91 8.45
CA TYR A 15 -24.92 -37.03 8.68
C TYR A 15 -25.36 -35.56 8.75
N THR A 16 -25.10 -34.91 9.88
CA THR A 16 -25.48 -33.52 10.17
C THR A 16 -24.37 -32.50 9.89
N GLY A 17 -23.19 -32.95 9.43
CA GLY A 17 -22.08 -32.08 9.12
C GLY A 17 -22.19 -31.39 7.75
N HIS A 18 -21.20 -30.55 7.43
CA HIS A 18 -21.18 -29.80 6.18
C HIS A 18 -20.79 -30.67 4.98
N CYS A 19 -21.56 -30.59 3.88
CA CYS A 19 -21.21 -31.16 2.59
C CYS A 19 -21.37 -30.07 1.51
N ALA A 20 -20.26 -29.68 0.90
CA ALA A 20 -20.22 -28.59 -0.08
C ALA A 20 -21.13 -28.88 -1.28
N GLN A 21 -21.89 -27.87 -1.74
CA GLN A 21 -22.82 -27.94 -2.87
C GLN A 21 -23.94 -28.99 -2.78
N ASN A 22 -24.12 -29.65 -1.62
CA ASN A 22 -25.14 -30.68 -1.48
C ASN A 22 -26.56 -30.12 -1.57
N ARG A 23 -26.77 -28.87 -1.16
CA ARG A 23 -28.08 -28.19 -1.22
C ARG A 23 -28.47 -27.79 -2.65
N ASP A 24 -27.49 -27.67 -3.54
CA ASP A 24 -27.68 -27.13 -4.88
C ASP A 24 -27.90 -28.24 -5.93
N ARG A 25 -27.67 -29.50 -5.56
CA ARG A 25 -27.89 -30.68 -6.41
C ARG A 25 -29.11 -31.46 -5.89
N VAL A 26 -29.99 -31.88 -6.79
CA VAL A 26 -31.22 -32.63 -6.47
C VAL A 26 -31.36 -33.83 -7.42
N GLY A 27 -32.11 -34.86 -7.01
CA GLY A 27 -32.48 -35.99 -7.88
C GLY A 27 -31.60 -37.23 -7.77
N ARG A 28 -30.73 -37.31 -6.76
CA ARG A 28 -29.93 -38.51 -6.45
C ARG A 28 -30.11 -38.92 -4.99
N THR A 29 -29.87 -40.19 -4.69
CA THR A 29 -29.81 -40.64 -3.29
C THR A 29 -28.64 -39.96 -2.58
N TYR A 30 -28.79 -39.71 -1.28
CA TYR A 30 -27.80 -39.00 -0.47
C TYR A 30 -26.39 -39.57 -0.61
N GLY A 31 -26.25 -40.90 -0.56
CA GLY A 31 -24.96 -41.57 -0.77
C GLY A 31 -24.37 -41.34 -2.17
N ARG A 32 -25.16 -41.46 -3.24
CA ARG A 32 -24.68 -41.25 -4.63
C ARG A 32 -24.31 -39.79 -4.89
N GLN A 33 -25.04 -38.86 -4.28
CA GLN A 33 -24.79 -37.44 -4.40
C GLN A 33 -23.50 -37.04 -3.69
N THR A 34 -23.36 -37.43 -2.42
CA THR A 34 -22.19 -37.12 -1.60
C THR A 34 -20.93 -37.80 -2.11
N HIS A 35 -21.02 -39.04 -2.61
CA HIS A 35 -19.90 -39.71 -3.29
C HIS A 35 -19.33 -38.87 -4.44
N LYS A 36 -20.22 -38.36 -5.29
CA LYS A 36 -19.79 -37.53 -6.42
C LYS A 36 -19.23 -36.20 -5.96
N LEU A 37 -19.83 -35.56 -4.96
CA LEU A 37 -19.34 -34.30 -4.41
C LEU A 37 -17.93 -34.44 -3.81
N LEU A 38 -17.66 -35.54 -3.09
CA LEU A 38 -16.36 -35.77 -2.44
C LEU A 38 -15.21 -36.02 -3.43
N ILE A 39 -15.51 -36.56 -4.62
CA ILE A 39 -14.50 -36.90 -5.64
C ILE A 39 -14.33 -35.76 -6.67
N ASP A 40 -15.30 -34.87 -6.77
CA ASP A 40 -15.33 -33.81 -7.78
C ASP A 40 -14.18 -32.79 -7.56
N PRO A 41 -13.20 -32.71 -8.47
CA PRO A 41 -12.05 -31.80 -8.34
C PRO A 41 -12.43 -30.33 -8.57
N CYS A 42 -13.61 -30.06 -9.15
CA CYS A 42 -14.11 -28.71 -9.35
C CYS A 42 -14.71 -28.11 -8.07
N ILE A 43 -14.88 -28.91 -7.02
CA ILE A 43 -15.42 -28.46 -5.73
C ILE A 43 -14.26 -28.10 -4.81
N TYR A 44 -14.32 -26.89 -4.25
CA TYR A 44 -13.38 -26.45 -3.24
C TYR A 44 -13.60 -27.23 -1.94
N HIS A 45 -12.80 -28.28 -1.75
CA HIS A 45 -12.70 -28.98 -0.48
C HIS A 45 -11.71 -28.27 0.44
N ALA A 46 -11.91 -28.45 1.76
CA ALA A 46 -10.90 -28.00 2.71
C ALA A 46 -9.58 -28.76 2.46
N PRO A 47 -8.42 -28.10 2.55
CA PRO A 47 -7.13 -28.76 2.32
C PRO A 47 -6.80 -29.79 3.40
N GLU A 48 -7.39 -29.67 4.59
CA GLU A 48 -7.19 -30.54 5.73
C GLU A 48 -8.53 -30.91 6.37
N LEU A 49 -8.61 -32.12 6.93
CA LEU A 49 -9.78 -32.58 7.69
C LEU A 49 -9.83 -31.85 9.03
N ILE A 50 -11.04 -31.41 9.42
CA ILE A 50 -11.28 -30.77 10.73
C ILE A 50 -11.01 -31.76 11.87
N VAL A 51 -11.30 -33.03 11.63
CA VAL A 51 -11.09 -34.12 12.59
C VAL A 51 -9.77 -34.81 12.27
N ALA A 52 -8.91 -34.92 13.28
CA ALA A 52 -7.68 -35.70 13.15
C ALA A 52 -8.02 -37.16 12.80
N PRO A 53 -7.25 -37.82 11.91
CA PRO A 53 -7.51 -39.22 11.57
C PRO A 53 -7.44 -40.08 12.83
N ILE A 54 -8.22 -41.17 12.87
CA ILE A 54 -8.32 -42.07 14.04
C ILE A 54 -6.95 -42.64 14.44
N HIS A 55 -6.04 -42.79 13.47
CA HIS A 55 -4.67 -43.24 13.68
C HIS A 55 -3.65 -42.11 13.86
N ALA A 56 -4.09 -40.85 14.02
CA ALA A 56 -3.20 -39.75 14.37
C ALA A 56 -2.52 -40.07 15.70
N LYS A 57 -1.18 -40.02 15.71
CA LYS A 57 -0.40 -40.24 16.93
C LYS A 57 -0.82 -39.22 17.99
N ARG A 58 -1.37 -39.71 19.11
CA ARG A 58 -1.66 -38.87 20.28
C ARG A 58 -0.38 -38.13 20.67
N GLY A 59 -0.45 -36.80 20.67
CA GLY A 59 0.68 -35.94 21.04
C GLY A 59 1.54 -35.45 19.89
N LEU A 60 1.06 -35.46 18.64
CA LEU A 60 1.66 -34.67 17.56
C LEU A 60 1.58 -33.19 17.94
N LYS A 61 2.66 -32.69 18.55
CA LYS A 61 2.80 -31.28 18.90
C LYS A 61 3.09 -30.54 17.60
N ASP A 62 2.33 -29.48 17.34
CA ASP A 62 2.60 -28.55 16.23
C ASP A 62 3.94 -27.87 16.48
N TYR A 63 4.99 -28.45 15.91
CA TYR A 63 6.32 -27.88 15.82
C TYR A 63 6.57 -27.46 14.37
N PRO A 64 7.39 -26.42 14.16
CA PRO A 64 7.85 -26.08 12.83
C PRO A 64 8.48 -27.27 12.13
N THR A 65 8.21 -27.42 10.84
CA THR A 65 8.89 -28.39 9.98
C THR A 65 10.36 -28.01 9.78
N GLU A 66 11.21 -29.01 9.54
CA GLU A 66 12.64 -28.78 9.30
C GLU A 66 12.90 -27.86 8.09
N GLN A 67 12.03 -27.91 7.07
CA GLN A 67 12.09 -27.01 5.91
C GLN A 67 11.83 -25.55 6.30
N GLU A 68 10.83 -25.29 7.14
CA GLU A 68 10.53 -23.93 7.65
C GLU A 68 11.70 -23.40 8.48
N LEU A 69 12.30 -24.24 9.32
CA LEU A 69 13.49 -23.89 10.10
C LEU A 69 14.69 -23.58 9.21
N LYS A 70 14.88 -24.34 8.13
CA LYS A 70 15.94 -24.08 7.15
C LYS A 70 15.76 -22.70 6.52
N ILE A 71 14.55 -22.36 6.09
CA ILE A 71 14.23 -21.05 5.49
C ILE A 71 14.54 -19.91 6.47
N LEU A 72 14.13 -20.05 7.74
CA LEU A 72 14.41 -19.05 8.78
C LEU A 72 15.90 -18.87 9.05
N ARG A 73 16.68 -19.97 9.05
CA ARG A 73 18.14 -19.91 9.20
C ARG A 73 18.82 -19.23 8.01
N THR A 74 18.39 -19.52 6.78
CA THR A 74 18.90 -18.82 5.59
C THR A 74 18.55 -17.34 5.61
N ARG A 75 17.34 -16.98 6.08
CA ARG A 75 16.93 -15.59 6.23
C ARG A 75 17.81 -14.84 7.24
N GLU A 76 18.10 -15.44 8.39
CA GLU A 76 18.94 -14.84 9.44
C GLU A 76 20.33 -14.43 8.90
N GLY A 77 20.87 -15.14 7.92
CA GLY A 77 22.13 -14.79 7.27
C GLY A 77 22.04 -13.65 6.24
N LEU A 78 20.84 -13.31 5.76
CA LEU A 78 20.60 -12.35 4.68
C LEU A 78 19.92 -11.05 5.14
N VAL A 79 19.11 -11.11 6.20
CA VAL A 79 18.22 -10.04 6.69
C VAL A 79 18.27 -9.99 8.22
N ASP A 80 17.74 -8.93 8.82
CA ASP A 80 17.63 -8.74 10.28
C ASP A 80 17.10 -9.97 11.03
N SER A 81 17.72 -10.23 12.18
CA SER A 81 17.46 -11.39 13.05
C SER A 81 16.17 -11.32 13.87
N VAL A 82 15.29 -10.34 13.60
CA VAL A 82 14.02 -10.11 14.32
C VAL A 82 13.14 -11.36 14.35
N TYR A 83 13.14 -12.14 13.26
CA TYR A 83 12.31 -13.35 13.13
C TYR A 83 13.10 -14.65 13.29
N ARG A 84 14.19 -14.62 14.07
CA ARG A 84 14.97 -15.80 14.38
C ARG A 84 14.11 -16.83 15.13
N HIS A 85 14.24 -18.10 14.73
CA HIS A 85 13.61 -19.19 15.45
C HIS A 85 14.34 -19.48 16.78
N PRO A 86 13.64 -19.66 17.92
CA PRO A 86 12.18 -19.62 18.09
C PRO A 86 11.62 -18.21 18.29
N ILE A 87 10.53 -17.89 17.59
CA ILE A 87 9.79 -16.64 17.80
C ILE A 87 8.97 -16.79 19.08
N LEU A 88 9.31 -15.99 20.10
CA LEU A 88 8.75 -16.15 21.44
C LEU A 88 7.27 -15.70 21.51
N PRO A 89 6.41 -16.47 22.20
CA PRO A 89 5.06 -16.02 22.51
C PRO A 89 5.11 -14.76 23.38
N GLY A 90 4.26 -13.78 23.09
CA GLY A 90 4.28 -12.46 23.74
C GLY A 90 5.05 -11.38 22.97
N TYR A 91 5.66 -11.74 21.83
CA TYR A 91 6.14 -10.74 20.88
C TYR A 91 4.96 -9.87 20.39
N ALA A 92 4.99 -8.58 20.75
CA ALA A 92 3.93 -7.63 20.40
C ALA A 92 4.09 -7.02 19.00
N GLY A 93 5.22 -7.27 18.33
CA GLY A 93 5.45 -6.80 16.97
C GLY A 93 4.67 -7.60 15.92
N PHE A 94 4.71 -7.11 14.69
CA PHE A 94 4.07 -7.79 13.56
C PHE A 94 4.78 -9.10 13.20
N VAL A 95 4.03 -10.17 12.96
CA VAL A 95 4.54 -11.45 12.42
C VAL A 95 3.86 -11.74 11.08
N PRO A 96 4.61 -11.81 9.98
CA PRO A 96 4.06 -12.08 8.65
C PRO A 96 3.22 -13.36 8.60
N ASN A 97 2.05 -13.28 7.94
CA ASN A 97 1.13 -14.39 7.69
C ASN A 97 0.69 -15.21 8.93
N ILE A 98 0.88 -14.71 10.15
CA ILE A 98 0.52 -15.46 11.37
C ILE A 98 -1.00 -15.72 11.45
N VAL A 99 -1.80 -14.77 10.97
CA VAL A 99 -3.28 -14.88 10.92
C VAL A 99 -3.74 -16.01 9.98
N SER A 100 -2.93 -16.38 8.98
CA SER A 100 -3.25 -17.51 8.09
C SER A 100 -3.00 -18.88 8.73
N GLN A 101 -2.30 -18.93 9.87
CA GLN A 101 -1.86 -20.16 10.54
C GLN A 101 -2.74 -20.48 11.75
N ILE A 102 -4.05 -20.46 11.55
CA ILE A 102 -5.04 -20.70 12.60
C ILE A 102 -4.95 -22.15 13.10
N GLY A 103 -5.13 -22.36 14.41
CA GLY A 103 -5.16 -23.69 15.02
C GLY A 103 -3.79 -24.22 15.47
N LYS A 104 -2.68 -23.63 15.03
CA LYS A 104 -1.32 -23.99 15.45
C LYS A 104 -0.92 -23.26 16.74
N ARG A 105 0.03 -23.84 17.48
CA ARG A 105 0.72 -23.14 18.59
C ARG A 105 1.47 -21.91 18.06
N TYR A 106 1.56 -20.85 18.87
CA TYR A 106 2.15 -19.58 18.46
C TYR A 106 3.52 -19.72 17.78
N VAL A 107 4.46 -20.45 18.39
CA VAL A 107 5.82 -20.60 17.84
C VAL A 107 5.81 -21.24 16.45
N ALA A 108 5.00 -22.28 16.25
CA ALA A 108 4.85 -22.98 14.97
C ALA A 108 4.08 -22.13 13.95
N ALA A 109 3.04 -21.41 14.38
CA ALA A 109 2.30 -20.48 13.55
C ALA A 109 3.21 -19.34 13.05
N ALA A 110 4.00 -18.76 13.93
CA ALA A 110 4.91 -17.67 13.62
C ALA A 110 6.02 -18.12 12.66
N SER A 111 6.67 -19.28 12.92
CA SER A 111 7.70 -19.83 12.04
C SER A 111 7.14 -20.16 10.66
N ALA A 112 5.98 -20.82 10.59
CA ALA A 112 5.33 -21.18 9.34
C ALA A 112 4.86 -19.94 8.56
N GLY A 113 4.33 -18.93 9.24
CA GLY A 113 3.90 -17.66 8.65
C GLY A 113 5.07 -16.93 8.01
N VAL A 114 6.18 -16.79 8.74
CA VAL A 114 7.41 -16.18 8.23
C VAL A 114 8.00 -16.99 7.07
N ALA A 115 8.09 -18.31 7.19
CA ALA A 115 8.62 -19.16 6.12
C ALA A 115 7.80 -19.02 4.83
N ARG A 116 6.45 -19.04 4.92
CA ARG A 116 5.56 -18.79 3.78
C ARG A 116 5.74 -17.39 3.18
N HIS A 117 6.00 -16.39 4.01
CA HIS A 117 6.27 -15.04 3.52
C HIS A 117 7.58 -14.99 2.71
N GLU A 118 8.66 -15.59 3.21
CA GLU A 118 9.94 -15.61 2.51
C GLU A 118 9.86 -16.36 1.18
N THR A 119 9.21 -17.52 1.14
CA THR A 119 9.03 -18.27 -0.12
C THR A 119 8.22 -17.46 -1.15
N LEU A 120 7.18 -16.75 -0.72
CA LEU A 120 6.41 -15.86 -1.60
C LEU A 120 7.27 -14.69 -2.09
N MET A 121 8.07 -14.08 -1.21
CA MET A 121 8.98 -12.99 -1.59
C MET A 121 10.06 -13.47 -2.57
N GLU A 122 10.57 -14.69 -2.42
CA GLU A 122 11.50 -15.30 -3.38
C GLU A 122 10.86 -15.50 -4.74
N LEU A 123 9.63 -16.04 -4.81
CA LEU A 123 8.88 -16.16 -6.06
C LEU A 123 8.68 -14.79 -6.72
N TYR A 124 8.26 -13.80 -5.95
CA TYR A 124 8.06 -12.44 -6.47
C TYR A 124 9.36 -11.82 -7.00
N ARG A 125 10.50 -12.10 -6.36
CA ARG A 125 11.83 -11.67 -6.86
C ARG A 125 12.19 -12.38 -8.16
N CYS A 126 11.89 -13.67 -8.29
CA CYS A 126 12.10 -14.43 -9.52
C CYS A 126 11.25 -13.88 -10.66
N ASP A 127 9.95 -13.67 -10.44
CA ASP A 127 9.04 -13.11 -11.43
C ASP A 127 9.45 -11.68 -11.85
N LYS A 128 9.88 -10.86 -10.90
CA LYS A 128 10.40 -9.53 -11.22
C LYS A 128 11.68 -9.58 -12.06
N ARG A 129 12.55 -10.58 -11.84
CA ARG A 129 13.75 -10.79 -12.66
C ARG A 129 13.38 -11.26 -14.06
N THR A 130 12.43 -12.17 -14.21
CA THR A 130 11.98 -12.66 -15.52
C THR A 130 11.31 -11.55 -16.32
N LEU A 131 10.45 -10.73 -15.70
CA LEU A 131 9.86 -9.55 -16.34
C LEU A 131 10.92 -8.54 -16.78
N ARG A 132 11.86 -8.19 -15.89
CA ARG A 132 12.98 -7.31 -16.28
C ARG A 132 13.79 -7.89 -17.44
N HIS A 133 14.07 -9.18 -17.42
CA HIS A 133 14.80 -9.84 -18.49
C HIS A 133 14.04 -9.77 -19.82
N ARG A 134 12.73 -10.02 -19.79
CA ARG A 134 11.85 -9.90 -20.95
C ARG A 134 11.81 -8.46 -21.48
N ASP A 135 11.61 -7.48 -20.61
CA ASP A 135 11.60 -6.06 -20.98
C ASP A 135 12.92 -5.63 -21.62
N LEU A 136 14.07 -6.11 -21.11
CA LEU A 136 15.39 -5.85 -21.69
C LEU A 136 15.54 -6.44 -23.10
N LEU A 137 14.98 -7.64 -23.35
CA LEU A 137 15.00 -8.28 -24.67
C LEU A 137 14.05 -7.57 -25.66
N GLU A 138 12.84 -7.21 -25.22
CA GLU A 138 11.82 -6.60 -26.06
C GLU A 138 12.12 -5.12 -26.37
N SER A 139 12.62 -4.36 -25.40
CA SER A 139 12.90 -2.93 -25.57
C SER A 139 14.18 -2.65 -26.37
N GLY A 140 15.05 -3.65 -26.54
CA GLY A 140 16.39 -3.49 -27.14
C GLY A 140 17.32 -2.57 -26.34
N ASN A 141 16.88 -2.04 -25.19
CA ASN A 141 17.65 -1.18 -24.32
C ASN A 141 18.29 -2.05 -23.23
N GLY A 142 19.58 -2.35 -23.40
CA GLY A 142 20.39 -3.01 -22.37
C GLY A 142 21.17 -4.25 -22.81
N LEU A 143 21.11 -4.67 -24.08
CA LEU A 143 21.99 -5.73 -24.57
C LEU A 143 23.38 -5.24 -24.97
N PHE A 144 23.51 -3.98 -25.40
CA PHE A 144 24.79 -3.30 -25.59
C PHE A 144 24.56 -1.80 -25.39
N GLU A 145 25.45 -1.10 -24.70
CA GLU A 145 25.57 0.33 -24.93
C GLU A 145 25.80 0.50 -26.44
N ARG A 146 24.83 1.08 -27.16
CA ARG A 146 25.07 1.53 -28.53
C ARG A 146 26.06 2.68 -28.42
N LYS A 147 27.36 2.39 -28.30
CA LYS A 147 28.41 3.40 -28.43
C LYS A 147 28.23 3.98 -29.82
N ILE A 148 27.80 5.25 -29.86
CA ILE A 148 27.54 6.05 -31.06
C ILE A 148 28.70 5.95 -32.07
N ASN A 149 29.91 5.69 -31.56
CA ASN A 149 31.14 5.48 -32.30
C ASN A 149 31.08 4.36 -33.37
N GLU A 150 30.26 3.33 -33.19
CA GLU A 150 30.18 2.20 -34.13
C GLU A 150 29.29 2.48 -35.36
N ARG A 151 28.50 3.57 -35.34
CA ARG A 151 27.68 4.02 -36.49
C ARG A 151 28.30 5.17 -37.28
N LEU A 152 29.40 5.75 -36.82
CA LEU A 152 30.08 6.79 -37.57
C LEU A 152 30.90 6.12 -38.68
N LEU A 153 30.60 6.48 -39.94
CA LEU A 153 31.56 6.33 -41.03
C LEU A 153 32.92 6.84 -40.53
N PRO A 154 34.06 6.19 -40.86
CA PRO A 154 35.37 6.67 -40.44
C PRO A 154 35.46 8.15 -40.78
N GLN A 155 35.60 9.00 -39.76
CA GLN A 155 35.70 10.44 -39.95
C GLN A 155 36.96 10.69 -40.78
N THR A 156 36.77 11.00 -42.06
CA THR A 156 37.86 11.46 -42.92
C THR A 156 38.14 12.91 -42.54
N TYR A 157 39.25 13.12 -41.84
CA TYR A 157 39.71 14.47 -41.52
C TYR A 157 40.21 15.14 -42.80
N TYR A 158 39.35 15.90 -43.48
CA TYR A 158 39.79 16.84 -44.51
C TYR A 158 40.10 18.19 -43.86
N ARG A 159 41.35 18.63 -43.94
CA ARG A 159 41.78 19.96 -43.51
C ARG A 159 41.31 20.98 -44.56
N SER A 160 40.24 21.71 -44.31
CA SER A 160 39.88 22.86 -45.14
C SER A 160 40.95 23.95 -44.99
N PRO A 161 41.40 24.61 -46.07
CA PRO A 161 42.45 25.63 -46.02
C PRO A 161 41.92 27.00 -45.58
N LEU A 162 40.97 27.05 -44.64
CA LEU A 162 40.45 28.31 -44.12
C LEU A 162 41.13 28.63 -42.78
N ILE A 163 41.83 29.76 -42.78
CA ILE A 163 42.53 30.31 -41.62
C ILE A 163 41.46 30.80 -40.63
N PRO A 164 41.40 30.25 -39.41
CA PRO A 164 40.47 30.74 -38.39
C PRO A 164 40.93 32.12 -37.93
N VAL A 165 40.13 33.15 -38.22
CA VAL A 165 40.32 34.49 -37.68
C VAL A 165 39.61 34.56 -36.32
N THR A 166 40.36 34.90 -35.28
CA THR A 166 39.83 35.01 -33.92
C THR A 166 38.87 36.21 -33.83
N GLY A 167 37.64 35.97 -33.37
CA GLY A 167 36.68 37.03 -33.11
C GLY A 167 37.19 37.95 -32.00
N VAL A 168 37.45 39.21 -32.30
CA VAL A 168 37.73 40.25 -31.30
C VAL A 168 36.41 40.73 -30.70
N SER A 169 35.72 39.85 -29.98
CA SER A 169 34.74 40.28 -28.98
C SER A 169 35.34 39.97 -27.62
N LYS A 170 35.66 41.02 -26.84
CA LYS A 170 35.91 40.86 -25.41
C LYS A 170 34.60 40.40 -24.79
N GLY A 171 34.44 39.09 -24.62
CA GLY A 171 33.40 38.54 -23.76
C GLY A 171 33.51 39.23 -22.41
N ILE A 172 32.39 39.75 -21.91
CA ILE A 172 32.28 40.17 -20.52
C ILE A 172 32.77 38.97 -19.72
N LYS A 173 33.77 39.17 -18.85
CA LYS A 173 34.28 38.08 -18.01
C LYS A 173 33.07 37.52 -17.27
N GLU A 174 32.79 36.23 -17.46
CA GLU A 174 31.89 35.52 -16.55
C GLU A 174 32.53 35.64 -15.17
N GLU A 175 32.05 36.60 -14.38
CA GLU A 175 32.40 36.68 -12.98
C GLU A 175 31.87 35.40 -12.37
N THR A 176 32.77 34.46 -12.12
CA THR A 176 32.46 33.29 -11.31
C THR A 176 31.89 33.85 -10.01
N CYS A 177 30.62 33.52 -9.73
CA CYS A 177 29.99 33.86 -8.47
C CYS A 177 31.00 33.59 -7.35
N PRO A 178 31.13 34.48 -6.34
CA PRO A 178 32.07 34.26 -5.25
C PRO A 178 31.90 32.83 -4.72
N PRO A 179 32.99 32.15 -4.35
CA PRO A 179 32.92 30.75 -3.93
C PRO A 179 31.79 30.64 -2.91
N LYS A 180 30.77 29.83 -3.23
CA LYS A 180 29.65 29.59 -2.33
C LYS A 180 30.29 29.21 -1.00
N THR A 181 30.13 30.06 0.01
CA THR A 181 30.61 29.77 1.35
C THR A 181 30.04 28.41 1.70
N GLU A 182 30.90 27.45 2.04
CA GLU A 182 30.44 26.11 2.41
C GLU A 182 29.37 26.29 3.49
N LYS A 183 28.13 25.89 3.17
CA LYS A 183 27.01 26.05 4.10
C LYS A 183 27.38 25.29 5.37
N LEU A 184 27.40 25.98 6.50
CA LEU A 184 27.63 25.35 7.80
C LEU A 184 26.59 24.24 8.00
N CYS A 185 27.04 23.03 8.30
CA CYS A 185 26.16 21.90 8.62
C CYS A 185 25.24 22.23 9.80
N TYR A 186 24.14 21.47 9.91
CA TYR A 186 23.15 21.58 10.97
C TYR A 186 23.74 21.91 12.36
N SER A 187 23.30 23.03 12.93
CA SER A 187 23.66 23.52 14.26
C SER A 187 22.43 23.49 15.17
N LYS A 188 22.63 23.34 16.49
CA LYS A 188 21.56 23.42 17.49
C LYS A 188 20.73 24.71 17.40
N PHE A 189 21.30 25.77 16.82
CA PHE A 189 20.66 27.07 16.67
C PHE A 189 19.81 27.21 15.39
N THR A 190 19.88 26.24 14.47
CA THR A 190 19.12 26.28 13.21
C THR A 190 18.20 25.07 13.14
N SER A 191 16.93 25.24 13.49
CA SER A 191 15.97 24.12 13.43
C SER A 191 15.69 23.71 11.98
N PRO A 192 15.47 22.41 11.68
CA PRO A 192 15.24 21.94 10.31
C PRO A 192 14.03 22.59 9.62
N HIS A 193 13.08 23.12 10.40
CA HIS A 193 11.89 23.80 9.88
C HIS A 193 12.18 25.06 9.05
N PHE A 194 13.32 25.73 9.28
CA PHE A 194 13.67 26.99 8.63
C PHE A 194 14.76 26.86 7.56
N LEU A 195 15.23 25.63 7.29
CA LEU A 195 16.20 25.37 6.23
C LEU A 195 15.56 25.47 4.84
N GLU A 196 16.38 25.74 3.83
CA GLU A 196 15.96 25.77 2.43
C GLU A 196 15.61 24.36 1.94
N ASP A 197 14.77 24.24 0.91
CA ASP A 197 14.29 22.95 0.42
C ASP A 197 15.40 22.06 -0.16
N GLU A 198 16.46 22.68 -0.67
CA GLU A 198 17.63 22.00 -1.24
C GLU A 198 18.65 21.58 -0.17
N ASP A 199 18.45 21.95 1.09
CA ASP A 199 19.41 21.63 2.14
C ASP A 199 19.32 20.14 2.54
N PRO A 200 20.44 19.39 2.50
CA PRO A 200 20.44 17.95 2.80
C PRO A 200 20.08 17.64 4.26
N ASP A 201 20.22 18.64 5.15
CA ASP A 201 19.96 18.57 6.58
C ASP A 201 18.51 18.98 6.95
N LYS A 202 17.65 19.28 5.97
CA LYS A 202 16.23 19.55 6.19
C LYS A 202 15.46 18.26 6.44
N PHE A 203 15.65 17.65 7.60
CA PHE A 203 14.87 16.50 8.05
C PHE A 203 14.87 16.45 9.58
N ILE A 204 13.95 15.68 10.14
CA ILE A 204 13.83 15.54 11.59
C ILE A 204 14.49 14.23 12.00
N ILE A 205 15.36 14.31 13.01
CA ILE A 205 16.06 13.15 13.56
C ILE A 205 15.11 12.18 14.27
N ASN A 206 15.48 10.91 14.30
CA ASN A 206 14.75 9.89 15.05
C ASN A 206 14.68 10.29 16.54
N GLY A 207 13.52 10.10 17.18
CA GLY A 207 13.31 10.43 18.59
C GLY A 207 12.78 11.85 18.85
N TYR A 208 12.59 12.67 17.81
CA TYR A 208 11.84 13.91 17.95
C TYR A 208 10.37 13.61 18.32
N SER A 209 9.92 14.17 19.44
CA SER A 209 8.57 13.98 19.98
C SER A 209 7.58 15.07 19.60
N GLY A 210 8.05 16.13 18.93
CA GLY A 210 7.22 17.26 18.52
C GLY A 210 6.37 16.96 17.28
N HIS A 211 5.45 17.86 17.00
CA HIS A 211 4.62 17.77 15.79
C HIS A 211 5.46 17.94 14.51
N ILE A 212 5.21 17.09 13.51
CA ILE A 212 5.81 17.17 12.18
C ILE A 212 4.72 17.57 11.19
N PRO A 213 4.80 18.77 10.59
CA PRO A 213 3.75 19.27 9.70
C PRO A 213 3.62 18.39 8.46
N ILE A 214 2.39 18.12 8.00
CA ILE A 214 2.07 17.39 6.75
C ILE A 214 2.59 15.93 6.71
N SER A 215 3.18 15.43 7.80
CA SER A 215 3.73 14.07 7.89
C SER A 215 2.73 12.95 7.63
N VAL A 216 1.47 13.13 8.04
CA VAL A 216 0.39 12.14 7.92
C VAL A 216 0.14 11.73 6.46
N THR A 217 0.32 12.66 5.52
CA THR A 217 0.12 12.39 4.08
C THR A 217 1.19 11.48 3.47
N ARG A 218 2.30 11.27 4.18
CA ARG A 218 3.49 10.54 3.70
C ARG A 218 3.75 9.26 4.50
N PHE A 219 2.69 8.67 5.05
CA PHE A 219 2.77 7.44 5.82
C PHE A 219 3.41 6.29 5.00
N GLY A 220 4.36 5.57 5.61
CA GLY A 220 5.05 4.42 5.00
C GLY A 220 6.43 4.74 4.40
N GLU A 221 6.82 6.01 4.28
CA GLU A 221 8.18 6.40 3.89
C GLU A 221 9.17 6.25 5.07
N SER A 222 10.47 6.13 4.76
CA SER A 222 11.52 6.12 5.79
C SER A 222 11.63 7.49 6.47
N ASN A 223 11.97 7.54 7.75
CA ASN A 223 11.85 8.79 8.54
C ASN A 223 12.58 10.00 7.91
N LYS A 224 13.81 9.81 7.42
CA LYS A 224 14.58 10.89 6.77
C LYS A 224 13.87 11.43 5.52
N VAL A 225 13.34 10.53 4.68
CA VAL A 225 12.65 10.91 3.43
C VAL A 225 11.30 11.55 3.74
N LEU A 226 10.55 10.95 4.66
CA LEU A 226 9.24 11.41 5.11
C LEU A 226 9.32 12.83 5.67
N THR A 227 10.21 13.06 6.63
CA THR A 227 10.32 14.34 7.33
C THR A 227 10.88 15.43 6.42
N ASN A 228 11.85 15.12 5.56
CA ASN A 228 12.34 16.07 4.57
C ASN A 228 11.22 16.54 3.64
N ARG A 229 10.55 15.59 2.98
CA ARG A 229 9.47 15.91 2.04
C ARG A 229 8.30 16.62 2.72
N ALA A 230 7.98 16.25 3.96
CA ALA A 230 6.94 16.89 4.74
C ALA A 230 7.29 18.35 5.07
N LEU A 231 8.55 18.62 5.46
CA LEU A 231 9.04 19.97 5.71
C LEU A 231 9.06 20.82 4.43
N CYS A 232 9.50 20.27 3.28
CA CYS A 232 9.50 21.00 2.02
C CYS A 232 8.08 21.36 1.55
N SER A 233 7.14 20.41 1.65
CA SER A 233 5.73 20.69 1.36
C SER A 233 5.13 21.74 2.29
N PHE A 234 5.60 21.81 3.54
CA PHE A 234 5.17 22.81 4.50
C PHE A 234 5.74 24.20 4.19
N SER A 235 7.02 24.32 3.83
CA SER A 235 7.60 25.60 3.37
C SER A 235 6.87 26.11 2.14
N ASP A 236 6.65 25.26 1.13
CA ASP A 236 5.89 25.63 -0.07
C ASP A 236 4.50 26.16 0.26
N TYR A 237 3.78 25.47 1.15
CA TYR A 237 2.46 25.89 1.61
C TYR A 237 2.51 27.26 2.30
N MET A 238 3.48 27.49 3.19
CA MET A 238 3.64 28.76 3.89
C MET A 238 4.04 29.91 2.95
N TYR A 239 4.91 29.65 1.98
CA TYR A 239 5.30 30.62 0.95
C TYR A 239 4.12 31.00 0.07
N LYS A 240 3.34 30.01 -0.39
CA LYS A 240 2.13 30.24 -1.17
C LYS A 240 1.13 31.11 -0.39
N ARG A 241 0.87 30.77 0.86
CA ARG A 241 -0.03 31.54 1.73
C ARG A 241 0.43 32.99 1.91
N LYS A 242 1.74 33.24 2.09
CA LYS A 242 2.29 34.61 2.16
C LYS A 242 2.12 35.38 0.84
N ARG A 243 2.31 34.72 -0.31
CA ARG A 243 2.07 35.32 -1.63
C ARG A 243 0.60 35.70 -1.82
N ASP A 244 -0.31 34.79 -1.47
CA ASP A 244 -1.75 35.00 -1.61
C ASP A 244 -2.22 36.20 -0.77
N THR A 245 -1.65 36.41 0.44
CA THR A 245 -1.90 37.63 1.25
C THR A 245 -1.34 38.92 0.66
N TRP A 246 -0.31 38.85 -0.18
CA TRP A 246 0.30 40.05 -0.79
C TRP A 246 -0.46 40.50 -2.05
N CYS A 247 -1.16 39.59 -2.74
CA CYS A 247 -1.98 39.94 -3.90
C CYS A 247 -3.20 40.78 -3.48
N CYS A 248 -3.05 42.10 -3.52
CA CYS A 248 -4.15 43.05 -3.41
C CYS A 248 -5.15 42.82 -4.55
N GLY A 249 -6.33 42.28 -4.23
CA GLY A 249 -7.46 42.19 -5.18
C GLY A 249 -8.22 40.87 -5.26
N GLN A 250 -7.94 39.86 -4.42
CA GLN A 250 -8.85 38.71 -4.30
C GLN A 250 -9.98 39.04 -3.31
N ASP A 251 -11.22 39.05 -3.81
CA ASP A 251 -12.45 39.20 -3.03
C ASP A 251 -12.47 38.20 -1.85
N LEU A 252 -12.28 38.73 -0.64
CA LEU A 252 -12.35 38.02 0.64
C LEU A 252 -13.77 37.59 1.04
N SER A 253 -14.76 37.75 0.16
CA SER A 253 -16.15 37.33 0.39
C SER A 253 -16.32 35.81 0.34
N ARG A 254 -15.38 35.09 -0.28
CA ARG A 254 -15.27 33.64 -0.15
C ARG A 254 -14.42 33.34 1.09
N PRO A 255 -14.91 32.54 2.04
CA PRO A 255 -14.07 32.12 3.16
C PRO A 255 -12.82 31.49 2.58
N ALA A 256 -11.66 32.08 2.92
CA ALA A 256 -10.37 31.55 2.53
C ALA A 256 -10.37 30.06 2.84
N ILE A 257 -10.22 29.23 1.81
CA ILE A 257 -10.23 27.78 1.95
C ILE A 257 -9.09 27.46 2.93
N THR A 258 -9.44 27.16 4.19
CA THR A 258 -8.49 26.91 5.28
C THR A 258 -7.74 25.60 5.11
N CYS A 259 -8.05 24.85 4.06
CA CYS A 259 -7.43 23.58 3.70
C CYS A 259 -6.74 23.76 2.34
N PRO A 260 -5.54 23.20 2.12
CA PRO A 260 -4.94 23.24 0.78
C PRO A 260 -5.92 22.62 -0.23
N PRO A 261 -5.96 23.10 -1.49
CA PRO A 261 -6.88 22.63 -2.53
C PRO A 261 -6.37 21.28 -3.04
N VAL A 262 -6.49 20.27 -2.20
CA VAL A 262 -6.13 18.90 -2.50
C VAL A 262 -7.49 18.20 -2.49
N GLY A 263 -8.00 17.84 -3.67
CA GLY A 263 -9.28 17.13 -3.83
C GLY A 263 -9.37 15.81 -3.04
N HIS A 264 -8.29 15.42 -2.36
CA HIS A 264 -8.18 14.29 -1.44
C HIS A 264 -8.90 14.46 -0.10
N PHE A 265 -9.36 15.66 0.29
CA PHE A 265 -10.09 15.88 1.55
C PHE A 265 -11.61 16.06 1.37
N VAL A 266 -12.12 15.80 0.16
CA VAL A 266 -13.57 15.84 -0.10
C VAL A 266 -14.19 14.53 0.43
N VAL A 267 -14.96 14.62 1.52
CA VAL A 267 -15.61 13.45 2.13
C VAL A 267 -16.76 12.92 1.27
N TYR A 268 -17.53 13.83 0.65
CA TYR A 268 -18.67 13.49 -0.21
C TYR A 268 -18.32 13.84 -1.65
N HIS A 269 -18.04 12.83 -2.47
CA HIS A 269 -17.72 13.02 -3.89
C HIS A 269 -18.99 13.19 -4.74
N GLU A 270 -18.89 14.00 -5.78
CA GLU A 270 -19.98 14.22 -6.76
C GLU A 270 -20.11 13.01 -7.69
N ASP A 271 -18.99 12.38 -8.07
CA ASP A 271 -18.96 11.32 -9.09
C ASP A 271 -18.98 9.89 -8.52
N SER A 272 -18.93 9.73 -7.19
CA SER A 272 -18.84 8.41 -6.57
C SER A 272 -19.61 8.31 -5.25
N GLY A 273 -20.19 7.13 -5.03
CA GLY A 273 -20.86 6.77 -3.79
C GLY A 273 -19.86 6.36 -2.70
N MET A 274 -20.27 6.51 -1.44
CA MET A 274 -19.45 6.13 -0.30
C MET A 274 -19.46 4.61 -0.08
N VAL A 275 -18.41 4.11 0.59
CA VAL A 275 -18.30 2.71 0.97
C VAL A 275 -19.19 2.45 2.21
N PRO A 276 -19.93 1.33 2.28
CA PRO A 276 -20.81 0.99 3.41
C PRO A 276 -20.13 0.95 4.79
N SER A 277 -18.81 0.81 4.85
CA SER A 277 -18.03 0.82 6.09
C SER A 277 -17.74 2.22 6.62
N TYR A 278 -18.14 3.28 5.92
CA TYR A 278 -17.99 4.64 6.40
C TYR A 278 -18.90 4.88 7.61
N ALA A 279 -18.30 5.13 8.77
CA ALA A 279 -19.01 5.32 10.04
C ALA A 279 -19.34 6.78 10.37
N GLY A 280 -18.95 7.73 9.50
CA GLY A 280 -19.26 9.13 9.69
C GLY A 280 -20.68 9.49 9.25
N HIS A 281 -21.08 10.73 9.51
CA HIS A 281 -22.39 11.24 9.09
C HIS A 281 -22.47 11.37 7.56
N VAL A 282 -23.63 11.05 6.97
CA VAL A 282 -23.92 11.28 5.55
C VAL A 282 -25.22 12.09 5.43
N PRO A 283 -25.17 13.32 4.89
CA PRO A 283 -26.34 14.17 4.80
C PRO A 283 -27.46 13.55 3.96
N GLY A 284 -28.68 13.55 4.49
CA GLY A 284 -29.88 13.10 3.79
C GLY A 284 -29.99 11.58 3.56
N GLU A 285 -29.03 10.78 4.04
CA GLU A 285 -29.02 9.32 3.85
C GLU A 285 -30.22 8.65 4.54
N THR A 286 -30.58 9.14 5.73
CA THR A 286 -31.70 8.64 6.54
C THR A 286 -33.06 8.75 5.84
N TYR A 287 -33.19 9.63 4.83
CA TYR A 287 -34.42 9.87 4.07
C TYR A 287 -34.43 9.17 2.70
N LYS A 288 -33.35 8.46 2.33
CA LYS A 288 -33.22 7.77 1.04
C LYS A 288 -33.34 6.27 1.23
N PHE A 289 -34.47 5.70 0.85
CA PHE A 289 -34.74 4.25 0.96
C PHE A 289 -34.80 3.58 -0.42
N GLY A 290 -34.58 2.26 -0.46
CA GLY A 290 -34.81 1.42 -1.66
C GLY A 290 -33.67 1.42 -2.70
N ARG A 291 -32.48 1.91 -2.35
CA ARG A 291 -31.27 1.85 -3.20
C ARG A 291 -30.10 1.28 -2.41
N THR A 292 -29.03 0.90 -3.12
CA THR A 292 -27.77 0.49 -2.49
C THR A 292 -27.08 1.68 -1.83
N TYR A 293 -26.32 1.44 -0.76
CA TYR A 293 -25.64 2.49 0.01
C TYR A 293 -24.78 3.44 -0.86
N ALA A 294 -24.06 2.89 -1.84
CA ALA A 294 -23.30 3.72 -2.78
C ALA A 294 -24.18 4.67 -3.61
N LYS A 295 -25.41 4.28 -3.96
CA LYS A 295 -26.34 5.11 -4.73
C LYS A 295 -27.11 6.13 -3.89
N THR A 296 -27.29 5.88 -2.60
CA THR A 296 -27.95 6.81 -1.67
C THR A 296 -26.98 7.90 -1.19
N THR A 297 -25.71 7.54 -0.99
CA THR A 297 -24.63 8.45 -0.57
C THR A 297 -23.94 9.22 -1.71
N TYR A 298 -24.30 8.96 -2.97
CA TYR A 298 -23.81 9.70 -4.13
C TYR A 298 -24.19 11.18 -4.03
N ASP A 299 -23.21 12.08 -4.21
CA ASP A 299 -23.39 13.54 -4.13
C ASP A 299 -24.20 13.96 -2.88
N ALA A 300 -23.82 13.43 -1.71
CA ALA A 300 -24.56 13.68 -0.47
C ALA A 300 -24.56 15.17 -0.09
N LYS A 301 -23.53 15.93 -0.47
CA LYS A 301 -23.41 17.36 -0.16
C LYS A 301 -24.52 18.19 -0.80
N ARG A 302 -24.99 17.83 -2.00
CA ARG A 302 -26.11 18.49 -2.69
C ARG A 302 -27.39 18.52 -1.85
N TRP A 303 -27.60 17.52 -1.00
CA TRP A 303 -28.75 17.51 -0.10
C TRP A 303 -28.75 18.72 0.84
N LEU A 304 -27.61 19.06 1.43
CA LEU A 304 -27.46 20.26 2.25
C LEU A 304 -27.76 21.52 1.46
N GLU A 305 -27.27 21.60 0.21
CA GLU A 305 -27.46 22.78 -0.65
C GLU A 305 -28.92 23.07 -0.99
N VAL A 306 -29.68 22.03 -1.32
CA VAL A 306 -31.11 22.15 -1.62
C VAL A 306 -31.90 22.62 -0.39
N HIS A 307 -31.45 22.26 0.81
CA HIS A 307 -32.18 22.48 2.06
C HIS A 307 -31.62 23.63 2.92
N LYS A 308 -30.67 24.43 2.40
CA LYS A 308 -30.04 25.58 3.11
C LYS A 308 -31.04 26.61 3.65
N ASN A 309 -32.20 26.76 2.99
CA ASN A 309 -33.19 27.80 3.31
C ASN A 309 -34.34 27.30 4.19
N LEU A 310 -34.30 26.04 4.65
CA LEU A 310 -35.31 25.50 5.53
C LEU A 310 -34.98 25.88 6.98
N THR A 311 -35.91 26.58 7.63
CA THR A 311 -35.78 27.04 9.02
C THR A 311 -35.91 25.93 10.04
N VAL A 312 -36.44 24.76 9.64
CA VAL A 312 -36.64 23.60 10.50
C VAL A 312 -36.06 22.38 9.82
N LEU A 313 -34.73 22.24 9.88
CA LEU A 313 -34.09 20.97 9.56
C LEU A 313 -34.23 20.05 10.79
N PRO A 314 -34.74 18.81 10.63
CA PRO A 314 -34.80 17.84 11.72
C PRO A 314 -33.43 17.49 12.33
N GLU A 315 -32.33 17.78 11.63
CA GLU A 315 -30.96 17.60 12.12
C GLU A 315 -30.50 18.71 13.08
N VAL A 316 -31.11 19.90 13.04
CA VAL A 316 -30.70 21.08 13.84
C VAL A 316 -31.46 21.18 15.18
N ALA A 317 -32.61 20.52 15.31
CA ALA A 317 -33.45 20.61 16.51
C ALA A 317 -32.85 19.95 17.76
N ASN A 318 -31.82 19.11 17.62
CA ASN A 318 -31.26 18.29 18.72
C ASN A 318 -29.77 18.52 18.99
N LEU A 319 -29.16 19.55 18.42
CA LEU A 319 -27.75 19.86 18.67
C LEU A 319 -27.67 21.15 19.50
N ASP A 320 -27.67 20.98 20.83
CA ASP A 320 -27.16 22.00 21.76
C ASP A 320 -25.67 22.18 21.48
N TYR A 321 -25.32 23.17 20.66
CA TYR A 321 -23.94 23.63 20.49
C TYR A 321 -23.52 24.44 21.73
N ALA A 322 -23.39 23.75 22.86
CA ALA A 322 -22.69 24.25 24.04
C ALA A 322 -21.47 23.36 24.27
N TYR A 323 -20.40 23.59 23.52
CA TYR A 323 -19.01 23.28 23.87
C TYR A 323 -18.06 24.26 23.19
#